data_AF-A0A9J6GFD7-F1
#
_entry.id   AF-A0A9J6GFD7-F1
#
_cell.length_a   1.000
_cell.length_b   1.000
_cell.length_c   1.000
_cell.angle_alpha   90.00
_cell.angle_beta   90.00
_cell.angle_gamma   90.00
#
_symmetry.space_group_name_H-M   'P 1'
#
loop_
_entity.id
_entity.type
_entity.pdbx_description
1 polymer ?
#
loop_
_entity_poly.entity_id
_entity_poly.type
_entity_poly.pdbx_seq_one_letter_code
_entity_poly.pdbx_strand_id
1 'polypeptide(L)'
;MPALERLLEQLPALKSVLAAEAPVCSSRGIKECLKKSINKKEFHAKALFVKNAADIFAKSLTLFQTSEPRIHILHSECVTLLKKVLRRFPRLDAFQNLSGHQLVKLNIEPAQNWKANVELGTDTEAAMVV
;
A
#
# COMPACT_ATOMS: atom_id res chain seq x y z
N MET A 1 9.10 -3.26 1.21
CA MET A 1 8.76 -4.68 0.90
C MET A 1 9.70 -5.19 -0.20
N PRO A 2 10.68 -6.04 0.10
CA PRO A 2 11.78 -6.36 -0.82
C PRO A 2 11.34 -6.97 -2.17
N ALA A 3 10.32 -7.83 -2.17
CA ALA A 3 9.82 -8.45 -3.39
C ALA A 3 9.15 -7.45 -4.35
N LEU A 4 8.40 -6.48 -3.79
CA LEU A 4 7.70 -5.46 -4.57
C LEU A 4 8.65 -4.39 -5.10
N GLU A 5 9.65 -4.00 -4.31
CA GLU A 5 10.73 -3.11 -4.75
C GLU A 5 11.48 -3.71 -5.93
N ARG A 6 11.88 -4.98 -5.82
CA ARG A 6 12.54 -5.71 -6.91
C ARG A 6 11.67 -5.80 -8.17
N LEU A 7 10.36 -6.05 -8.00
CA LEU A 7 9.42 -6.05 -9.12
C LEU A 7 9.37 -4.68 -9.82
N LEU A 8 9.33 -3.59 -9.06
CA LEU A 8 9.29 -2.22 -9.57
C LEU A 8 10.59 -1.86 -10.30
N GLU A 9 11.74 -2.21 -9.74
CA GLU A 9 13.07 -2.01 -10.35
C GLU A 9 13.22 -2.79 -11.67
N GLN A 10 12.72 -4.03 -11.71
CA GLN A 10 12.83 -4.91 -12.87
C GLN A 10 11.67 -4.73 -13.86
N LEU A 11 10.72 -3.82 -13.61
CA LEU A 11 9.54 -3.64 -14.44
C LEU A 11 9.86 -3.37 -15.92
N PRO A 12 10.86 -2.55 -16.28
CA PRO A 12 11.25 -2.35 -17.68
C PRO A 12 11.77 -3.65 -18.32
N ALA A 13 12.61 -4.40 -17.62
CA ALA A 13 13.14 -5.67 -18.11
C ALA A 13 12.03 -6.73 -18.28
N LEU A 14 11.09 -6.80 -17.34
CA LEU A 14 9.93 -7.69 -17.41
C LEU A 14 9.05 -7.38 -18.62
N LYS A 15 8.81 -6.09 -18.91
CA LYS A 15 8.09 -5.68 -20.12
C LYS A 15 8.80 -6.16 -21.38
N SER A 16 10.13 -6.03 -21.45
CA SER A 16 10.92 -6.52 -22.58
C SER A 16 10.84 -8.03 -22.76
N VAL A 17 10.95 -8.81 -21.67
CA VAL A 17 10.86 -10.28 -21.71
C VAL A 17 9.45 -10.76 -22.11
N LEU A 18 8.41 -10.07 -21.64
CA LEU A 18 7.02 -10.39 -22.00
C LEU A 18 6.68 -9.96 -23.43
N ALA A 19 7.36 -8.94 -23.96
CA ALA A 19 7.26 -8.52 -25.35
C ALA A 19 7.99 -9.48 -26.30
N ALA A 20 9.12 -10.06 -25.85
CA ALA A 20 9.88 -11.02 -26.62
C ALA A 20 9.06 -12.28 -26.95
N GLU A 21 9.09 -12.67 -28.23
CA GLU A 21 8.57 -13.95 -28.70
C GLU A 21 9.49 -15.05 -28.14
N ALA A 22 8.94 -15.85 -27.23
CA ALA A 22 9.61 -17.04 -26.72
C ALA A 22 8.87 -18.26 -27.25
N PRO A 23 9.58 -19.34 -27.61
CA PRO A 23 8.97 -20.51 -28.22
C PRO A 23 8.01 -21.19 -27.24
N VAL A 24 6.81 -21.47 -27.76
CA VAL A 24 5.81 -22.46 -27.31
C VAL A 24 5.90 -22.87 -25.82
N CYS A 25 5.53 -21.96 -24.91
CA CYS A 25 5.22 -22.36 -23.53
C CYS A 25 3.72 -22.68 -23.44
N SER A 26 3.36 -23.84 -22.88
CA SER A 26 1.98 -24.35 -22.75
C SER A 26 1.04 -23.44 -21.95
N SER A 27 1.58 -22.45 -21.23
CA SER A 27 0.86 -21.48 -20.41
C SER A 27 0.57 -20.16 -21.15
N ARG A 28 0.21 -20.21 -22.45
CA ARG A 28 -0.11 -19.02 -23.27
C ARG A 28 -1.04 -18.04 -22.56
N GLY A 29 -2.07 -18.54 -21.88
CA GLY A 29 -3.02 -17.72 -21.14
C GLY A 29 -2.43 -16.88 -20.00
N ILE A 30 -1.48 -17.42 -19.23
CA ILE A 30 -0.86 -16.70 -18.10
C ILE A 30 0.09 -15.62 -18.61
N LYS A 31 0.93 -15.93 -19.61
CA LYS A 31 1.87 -14.95 -20.20
C LYS A 31 1.10 -13.77 -20.81
N GLU A 32 0.03 -14.04 -21.55
CA GLU A 32 -0.83 -13.00 -22.12
C GLU A 32 -1.56 -12.18 -21.06
N CYS A 33 -2.07 -12.82 -20.01
CA CYS A 33 -2.73 -12.13 -18.89
C CYS A 33 -1.76 -11.19 -18.16
N LEU A 34 -0.53 -11.64 -17.91
CA LEU A 34 0.53 -10.83 -17.29
C LEU A 34 0.93 -9.67 -18.20
N LYS A 35 1.13 -9.92 -19.50
CA LYS A 35 1.43 -8.88 -20.49
C LYS A 35 0.33 -7.82 -20.53
N LYS A 36 -0.94 -8.23 -20.56
CA LYS A 36 -2.09 -7.32 -20.50
C LYS A 36 -2.11 -6.51 -19.21
N SER A 37 -1.84 -7.14 -18.07
CA SER A 37 -1.94 -6.50 -16.75
C SER A 37 -0.81 -5.51 -16.47
N ILE A 38 0.44 -5.88 -16.77
CA ILE A 38 1.64 -5.04 -16.54
C ILE A 38 1.69 -3.83 -17.47
N ASN A 39 1.07 -3.93 -18.65
CA ASN A 39 1.00 -2.82 -19.60
C ASN A 39 -0.14 -1.84 -19.33
N LYS A 40 -1.02 -2.11 -18.36
CA LYS A 40 -2.00 -1.10 -17.92
C LYS A 40 -1.26 0.07 -17.29
N LYS A 41 -1.65 1.30 -17.67
CA LYS A 41 -1.10 2.54 -17.09
C LYS A 41 -1.16 2.52 -15.57
N GLU A 42 -2.29 2.06 -15.03
CA GLU A 42 -2.54 1.99 -13.59
C GLU A 42 -1.67 0.97 -12.84
N PHE A 43 -1.05 0.00 -13.51
CA PHE A 43 -0.33 -1.08 -12.83
C PHE A 43 0.82 -0.52 -12.00
N HIS A 44 1.58 0.42 -12.59
CA HIS A 44 2.73 1.03 -11.92
C HIS A 44 2.29 1.85 -10.70
N ALA A 45 1.26 2.70 -10.86
CA ALA A 45 0.68 3.47 -9.77
C ALA A 45 0.14 2.57 -8.65
N LYS A 46 -0.56 1.47 -8.99
CA LYS A 46 -1.04 0.48 -8.00
C LYS A 46 0.09 -0.20 -7.26
N ALA A 47 1.17 -0.58 -7.95
CA ALA A 47 2.33 -1.21 -7.32
C ALA A 47 3.07 -0.23 -6.38
N LEU A 48 3.22 1.03 -6.78
CA LEU A 48 3.77 2.08 -5.91
C LEU A 48 2.88 2.36 -4.70
N PHE A 49 1.56 2.39 -4.89
CA PHE A 49 0.61 2.55 -3.79
C PHE A 49 0.77 1.44 -2.75
N VAL A 50 0.85 0.18 -3.20
CA VAL A 50 1.05 -0.98 -2.30
C VAL A 50 2.37 -0.87 -1.55
N LYS A 51 3.45 -0.46 -2.23
CA LYS A 51 4.76 -0.22 -1.60
C LYS A 51 4.62 0.81 -0.47
N ASN A 52 4.03 1.97 -0.77
CA ASN A 52 3.83 3.01 0.24
C ASN A 52 2.92 2.54 1.37
N ALA A 53 1.85 1.83 1.07
CA ALA A 53 0.91 1.33 2.07
C ALA A 53 1.57 0.32 3.02
N ALA A 54 2.45 -0.54 2.50
CA ALA A 54 3.16 -1.53 3.30
C ALA A 54 4.04 -0.91 4.39
N ASP A 55 4.66 0.24 4.11
CA ASP A 55 5.54 0.92 5.07
C ASP A 55 4.82 1.37 6.34
N ILE A 56 3.49 1.59 6.28
CA ILE A 56 2.67 1.87 7.46
C ILE A 56 2.75 0.71 8.47
N PHE A 57 2.74 -0.51 7.96
CA PHE A 57 2.70 -1.74 8.76
C PHE A 57 4.07 -2.24 9.17
N ALA A 58 5.15 -1.78 8.50
CA ALA A 58 6.50 -2.30 8.68
C ALA A 58 6.94 -2.35 10.15
N LYS A 59 6.82 -1.24 10.90
CA LYS A 59 7.20 -1.19 12.32
C LYS A 59 6.42 -2.21 13.16
N SER A 60 5.11 -2.27 12.96
CA SER A 60 4.24 -3.17 13.72
C SER A 60 4.54 -4.64 13.39
N LEU A 61 4.75 -4.97 12.11
CA LEU A 61 5.16 -6.30 11.68
C LEU A 61 6.50 -6.70 12.29
N THR A 62 7.51 -5.83 12.24
CA THR A 62 8.81 -6.10 12.87
C THR A 62 8.65 -6.38 14.36
N LEU A 63 7.92 -5.51 15.08
CA LEU A 63 7.70 -5.67 16.52
C LEU A 63 7.08 -7.03 16.86
N PHE A 64 6.03 -7.43 16.16
CA PHE A 64 5.33 -8.70 16.43
C PHE A 64 6.07 -9.95 15.92
N GLN A 65 7.01 -9.81 14.99
CA GLN A 65 7.79 -10.92 14.44
C GLN A 65 9.10 -11.16 15.19
N THR A 66 9.73 -10.12 15.74
CA THR A 66 11.04 -10.21 16.39
C THR A 66 10.98 -10.30 17.91
N SER A 67 9.86 -9.94 18.53
CA SER A 67 9.71 -9.93 19.99
C SER A 67 8.48 -10.69 20.43
N GLU A 68 8.55 -11.32 21.60
CA GLU A 68 7.38 -11.92 22.23
C GLU A 68 6.31 -10.83 22.43
N PRO A 69 5.06 -11.06 22.01
CA PRO A 69 4.01 -10.05 22.04
C PRO A 69 3.70 -9.63 23.48
N ARG A 70 4.26 -8.50 23.86
CA ARG A 70 4.00 -7.85 25.14
C ARG A 70 2.57 -7.31 25.15
N ILE A 71 1.65 -8.05 25.78
CA ILE A 71 0.21 -7.71 25.85
C ILE A 71 -0.01 -6.26 26.30
N HIS A 72 0.82 -5.76 27.23
CA HIS A 72 0.73 -4.39 27.75
C HIS A 72 1.01 -3.28 26.71
N ILE A 73 1.79 -3.54 25.65
CA ILE A 73 2.04 -2.57 24.56
C ILE A 73 1.18 -2.84 23.32
N LEU A 74 0.50 -3.99 23.26
CA LEU A 74 -0.29 -4.38 22.09
C LEU A 74 -1.38 -3.33 21.79
N HIS A 75 -2.09 -2.89 22.83
CA HIS A 75 -3.12 -1.87 22.69
C HIS A 75 -2.55 -0.55 22.15
N SER A 76 -1.44 -0.04 22.71
CA SER A 76 -0.85 1.23 22.27
C SER A 76 -0.29 1.16 20.85
N GLU A 77 0.32 0.04 20.45
CA GLU A 77 0.82 -0.16 19.09
C GLU A 77 -0.31 -0.32 18.07
N CYS A 78 -1.41 -0.99 18.43
CA CYS A 78 -2.62 -1.05 17.59
C CYS A 78 -3.25 0.34 17.39
N VAL A 79 -3.35 1.14 18.46
CA VAL A 79 -3.83 2.54 18.36
C VAL A 79 -2.91 3.37 17.47
N THR A 80 -1.60 3.21 17.62
CA THR A 80 -0.61 3.91 16.80
C THR A 80 -0.72 3.54 15.33
N LEU A 81 -0.83 2.24 15.03
CA LEU A 81 -1.01 1.72 13.67
C LEU A 81 -2.31 2.27 13.05
N LEU A 82 -3.42 2.21 13.79
CA LEU A 82 -4.71 2.71 13.33
C LEU A 82 -4.64 4.20 12.99
N LYS A 83 -4.02 5.02 13.84
CA LYS A 83 -3.81 6.45 13.56
C LYS A 83 -2.95 6.70 12.33
N LYS A 84 -1.92 5.87 12.07
CA LYS A 84 -1.11 5.98 10.84
C LYS A 84 -1.92 5.65 9.58
N VAL A 85 -2.77 4.64 9.63
CA VAL A 85 -3.68 4.30 8.51
C VAL A 85 -4.68 5.43 8.27
N LEU A 86 -5.33 5.92 9.34
CA LEU A 86 -6.28 7.02 9.26
C LEU A 86 -5.63 8.32 8.75
N ARG A 87 -4.36 8.57 9.02
CA ARG A 87 -3.68 9.77 8.51
C ARG A 87 -3.72 9.90 6.98
N ARG A 88 -3.92 8.82 6.22
CA ARG A 88 -4.02 8.92 4.76
C ARG A 88 -5.32 9.54 4.27
N PHE A 89 -6.43 9.33 4.98
CA PHE A 89 -7.76 9.63 4.45
C PHE A 89 -8.46 10.76 5.20
N PRO A 90 -8.85 10.61 6.48
CA PRO A 90 -9.39 11.72 7.24
C PRO A 90 -8.36 12.80 7.57
N ARG A 91 -8.88 13.99 7.85
CA ARG A 91 -8.10 15.11 8.38
C ARG A 91 -7.59 14.77 9.78
N LEU A 92 -6.42 15.30 10.12
CA LEU A 92 -5.72 14.97 11.37
C LEU A 92 -6.54 15.35 12.62
N ASP A 93 -7.22 16.50 12.56
CA ASP A 93 -8.11 17.04 13.61
C ASP A 93 -9.24 16.08 13.99
N ALA A 94 -9.72 15.26 13.04
CA ALA A 94 -10.84 14.36 13.26
C ALA A 94 -10.51 13.19 14.22
N PHE A 95 -9.23 12.80 14.35
CA PHE A 95 -8.88 11.57 15.07
C PHE A 95 -7.60 11.62 15.92
N GLN A 96 -6.75 12.65 15.81
CA GLN A 96 -5.44 12.69 16.48
C GLN A 96 -5.54 12.55 18.00
N ASN A 97 -6.52 13.21 18.61
CA ASN A 97 -6.70 13.25 20.06
C ASN A 97 -7.57 12.12 20.60
N LEU A 98 -8.09 11.26 19.72
CA LEU A 98 -8.92 10.13 20.13
C LEU A 98 -8.06 9.01 20.72
N SER A 99 -8.55 8.43 21.80
CA SER A 99 -8.04 7.18 22.38
C SER A 99 -8.56 5.96 21.60
N GLY A 100 -8.02 4.77 21.87
CA GLY A 100 -8.38 3.54 21.15
C GLY A 100 -9.88 3.26 21.11
N HIS A 101 -10.58 3.38 22.24
CA HIS A 101 -12.02 3.14 22.31
C HIS A 101 -12.86 4.20 21.57
N GLN A 102 -12.35 5.43 21.48
CA GLN A 102 -12.99 6.52 20.74
C GLN A 102 -12.77 6.36 19.23
N LEU A 103 -11.61 5.87 18.81
CA LEU A 103 -11.32 5.60 17.39
C LEU A 103 -12.28 4.57 16.80
N VAL A 104 -12.73 3.58 17.57
CA VAL A 104 -13.73 2.60 17.12
C VAL A 104 -15.09 3.26 16.83
N LYS A 105 -15.38 4.38 17.49
CA LYS A 105 -16.64 5.14 17.31
C LYS A 105 -16.48 6.31 16.33
N LEU A 106 -15.33 6.44 15.68
CA LEU A 106 -15.08 7.52 14.73
C LEU A 106 -16.03 7.37 13.54
N ASN A 107 -16.93 8.33 13.36
CA ASN A 107 -17.76 8.40 12.17
C ASN A 107 -16.97 9.06 11.03
N ILE A 108 -16.68 8.29 9.99
CA ILE A 108 -15.97 8.75 8.78
C ILE A 108 -16.91 9.06 7.61
N GLU A 109 -18.23 8.92 7.75
CA GLU A 109 -19.17 9.26 6.67
C GLU A 109 -19.20 10.76 6.31
N PRO A 110 -19.12 11.71 7.27
CA PRO A 110 -19.21 13.11 6.93
C PRO A 110 -18.04 13.57 6.05
N ALA A 111 -18.34 14.15 4.88
CA ALA A 111 -17.34 14.67 3.93
C ALA A 111 -16.35 15.67 4.58
N GLN A 112 -16.81 16.42 5.59
CA GLN A 112 -15.99 17.32 6.37
C GLN A 112 -14.80 16.63 7.07
N ASN A 113 -14.89 15.33 7.37
CA ASN A 113 -13.83 14.60 8.05
C ASN A 113 -12.74 14.13 7.08
N TRP A 114 -12.95 14.21 5.77
CA TRP A 114 -12.00 13.77 4.75
C TRP A 114 -11.03 14.88 4.37
N LYS A 115 -9.80 14.48 4.04
CA LYS A 115 -8.87 15.36 3.34
C LYS A 115 -9.41 15.65 1.94
N ALA A 116 -9.17 16.86 1.44
CA ALA A 116 -9.43 17.20 0.04
C ALA A 116 -8.59 16.35 -0.92
N ASN A 117 -7.33 16.07 -0.54
CA ASN A 117 -6.42 15.18 -1.26
C ASN A 117 -5.97 14.05 -0.33
N VAL A 118 -6.21 12.81 -0.73
CA VAL A 118 -5.74 11.62 -0.03
C VAL A 118 -4.23 11.51 -0.18
N GLU A 119 -3.53 11.20 0.90
CA GLU A 119 -2.07 11.04 0.89
C GLU A 119 -1.73 9.62 0.40
N LEU A 120 -1.33 9.49 -0.86
CA LEU A 120 -1.06 8.20 -1.51
C LEU A 120 0.45 7.90 -1.60
N GLY A 121 1.28 8.93 -1.45
CA GLY A 121 2.74 8.89 -1.60
C GLY A 121 3.16 9.59 -2.89
N THR A 122 4.25 10.36 -2.81
CA THR A 122 4.67 11.28 -3.89
C THR A 122 4.98 10.57 -5.20
N ASP A 123 5.57 9.37 -5.14
CA ASP A 123 5.84 8.51 -6.29
C ASP A 123 4.54 7.95 -6.92
N THR A 124 3.57 7.58 -6.09
CA THR A 124 2.25 7.09 -6.53
C THR A 124 1.46 8.21 -7.21
N GLU A 125 1.44 9.40 -6.62
CA GLU A 125 0.78 10.59 -7.16
C GLU A 125 1.39 10.99 -8.51
N ALA A 126 2.73 11.00 -8.61
CA ALA A 126 3.42 11.26 -9.87
C ALA A 126 3.07 10.22 -10.96
N ALA A 127 3.01 8.95 -10.60
CA ALA A 127 2.68 7.86 -11.54
C ALA A 127 1.21 7.86 -12.00
N MET A 128 0.30 8.59 -11.34
CA MET A 128 -1.09 8.71 -11.75
C MET A 128 -1.32 9.81 -12.80
N VAL A 129 -0.39 10.76 -12.94
CA VAL A 129 -0.48 11.90 -13.88
C VAL A 129 0.09 11.56 -15.26
N VAL A 130 0.87 10.48 -15.37
CA VAL A 130 1.54 9.98 -16.59
C VAL A 130 0.70 8.91 -17.30
#